data_AF-A0A7Y3DLM2-F1
#
_entry.id   AF-A0A7Y3DLM2-F1
#
_cell.length_a   1.000
_cell.length_b   1.000
_cell.length_c   1.000
_cell.angle_alpha   90.00
_cell.angle_beta   90.00
_cell.angle_gamma   90.00
#
_symmetry.space_group_name_H-M   'P 1'
#
loop_
_entity.id
_entity.type
_entity.pdbx_description
1 polymer ?
#
loop_
_entity_poly.entity_id
_entity_poly.type
_entity_poly.pdbx_seq_one_letter_code
_entity_poly.pdbx_strand_id
1 'polypeptide(L)'
;ADTQKAVGLLKKRNYEIGLQMMVGLPGDDETKTQLTGRKIVDLSPDFVRIYPTVVLAGSPLARWYQNGKYTPIPLEQCITLVKNLYLLFRKNNIKVIRMGLQASENFATDTEILAGPYHPAFGHLVFSQIFLDMATAILESEVSVRDEVWIKVHPRSISNMRGLKNRNIELLKKKYNIKLITIIPDLSVGKDSLVLNDCLRQY
;
A
#
# COMPACT_ATOMS: atom_id res chain seq x y z
N ALA A 1 -14.85 -11.01 19.36
CA ALA A 1 -16.27 -11.09 19.78
C ALA A 1 -16.92 -9.70 19.77
N ASP A 2 -16.38 -8.73 20.52
CA ASP A 2 -17.02 -7.41 20.67
C ASP A 2 -17.14 -6.62 19.36
N THR A 3 -16.09 -6.56 18.54
CA THR A 3 -16.13 -5.91 17.22
C THR A 3 -17.24 -6.47 16.34
N GLN A 4 -17.40 -7.81 16.31
CA GLN A 4 -18.41 -8.46 15.49
C GLN A 4 -19.83 -8.13 16.00
N LYS A 5 -20.02 -8.13 17.32
CA LYS A 5 -21.28 -7.72 17.95
C LYS A 5 -21.61 -6.27 17.64
N ALA A 6 -20.64 -5.36 17.78
CA ALA A 6 -20.81 -3.94 17.50
C ALA A 6 -21.18 -3.71 16.03
N VAL A 7 -20.46 -4.33 15.09
CA VAL A 7 -20.78 -4.28 13.65
C VAL A 7 -22.20 -4.77 13.40
N GLY A 8 -22.60 -5.90 13.99
CA GLY A 8 -23.97 -6.43 13.85
C GLY A 8 -25.05 -5.48 14.35
N LEU A 9 -24.82 -4.78 15.48
CA LEU A 9 -25.75 -3.78 16.00
C LEU A 9 -25.83 -2.52 15.12
N LEU A 10 -24.70 -2.07 14.59
CA LEU A 10 -24.63 -0.92 13.69
C LEU A 10 -25.35 -1.21 12.36
N LYS A 11 -25.16 -2.41 11.79
CA LYS A 11 -25.86 -2.84 10.57
C LYS A 11 -27.37 -2.84 10.75
N LYS A 12 -27.89 -3.32 11.89
CA LYS A 12 -29.33 -3.30 12.21
C LYS A 12 -29.94 -1.90 12.23
N ARG A 13 -29.12 -0.86 12.38
CA ARG A 13 -29.54 0.55 12.38
C ARG A 13 -29.17 1.30 11.09
N ASN A 14 -28.70 0.59 10.05
CA ASN A 14 -28.32 1.16 8.76
C ASN A 14 -27.25 2.27 8.86
N TYR A 15 -26.31 2.15 9.80
CA TYR A 15 -25.14 3.03 9.83
C TYR A 15 -24.11 2.60 8.78
N GLU A 16 -23.38 3.59 8.24
CA GLU A 16 -22.12 3.35 7.53
C GLU A 16 -21.05 2.90 8.54
N ILE A 17 -20.30 1.84 8.23
CA ILE A 17 -19.37 1.18 9.12
C ILE A 17 -17.95 1.26 8.56
N GLY A 18 -17.10 1.97 9.29
CA GLY A 18 -15.66 1.98 9.09
C GLY A 18 -14.94 1.07 10.08
N LEU A 19 -14.05 0.21 9.60
CA LEU A 19 -13.15 -0.57 10.48
C LEU A 19 -11.71 -0.07 10.39
N GLN A 20 -11.03 -0.03 11.53
CA GLN A 20 -9.62 0.31 11.62
C GLN A 20 -8.80 -0.96 11.85
N MET A 21 -7.75 -1.13 11.06
CA MET A 21 -6.78 -2.22 11.19
C MET A 21 -5.39 -1.64 11.46
N MET A 22 -4.78 -2.08 12.56
CA MET A 22 -3.37 -1.86 12.86
C MET A 22 -2.55 -3.01 12.27
N VAL A 23 -1.37 -2.72 11.70
CA VAL A 23 -0.44 -3.72 11.15
C VAL A 23 0.86 -3.70 11.94
N GLY A 24 1.35 -4.87 12.36
CA GLY A 24 2.61 -4.99 13.10
C GLY A 24 2.46 -4.69 14.59
N LEU A 25 1.32 -5.03 15.20
CA LEU A 25 1.18 -4.96 16.66
C LEU A 25 2.09 -5.99 17.35
N PRO A 26 2.36 -5.87 18.66
CA PRO A 26 3.13 -6.89 19.38
C PRO A 26 2.53 -8.29 19.24
N GLY A 27 3.35 -9.26 18.83
CA GLY A 27 2.93 -10.65 18.59
C GLY A 27 2.20 -10.88 17.26
N ASP A 28 2.08 -9.84 16.43
CA ASP A 28 1.57 -9.93 15.06
C ASP A 28 2.63 -10.51 14.12
N ASP A 29 2.16 -11.17 13.07
CA ASP A 29 2.98 -11.71 11.99
C ASP A 29 2.17 -11.67 10.70
N GLU A 30 2.80 -11.94 9.56
CA GLU A 30 2.14 -11.88 8.26
C GLU A 30 0.87 -12.77 8.21
N THR A 31 0.93 -13.97 8.77
CA THR A 31 -0.20 -14.91 8.74
C THR A 31 -1.38 -14.37 9.55
N LYS A 32 -1.14 -13.87 10.75
CA LYS A 32 -2.15 -13.27 11.63
C LYS A 32 -2.71 -11.98 11.05
N THR A 33 -1.87 -11.15 10.44
CA THR A 33 -2.28 -9.94 9.72
C THR A 33 -3.25 -10.30 8.59
N GLN A 34 -2.91 -11.28 7.74
CA GLN A 34 -3.79 -11.70 6.65
C GLN A 34 -5.10 -12.32 7.16
N LEU A 35 -5.03 -13.13 8.22
CA LEU A 35 -6.22 -13.69 8.87
C LEU A 35 -7.15 -12.59 9.39
N THR A 36 -6.58 -11.55 9.99
CA THR A 36 -7.35 -10.38 10.47
C THR A 36 -8.00 -9.63 9.30
N GLY A 37 -7.29 -9.44 8.18
CA GLY A 37 -7.86 -8.89 6.96
C GLY A 37 -9.06 -9.68 6.45
N ARG A 38 -8.96 -11.02 6.42
CA ARG A 38 -10.08 -11.91 6.03
C ARG A 38 -11.28 -11.79 6.98
N LYS A 39 -11.04 -11.76 8.29
CA LYS A 39 -12.11 -11.54 9.28
C LYS A 39 -12.81 -10.18 9.10
N ILE A 40 -12.08 -9.15 8.68
CA ILE A 40 -12.67 -7.84 8.35
C ILE A 40 -13.53 -7.94 7.09
N VAL A 41 -13.09 -8.69 6.06
CA VAL A 41 -13.90 -8.97 4.86
C VAL A 41 -15.22 -9.65 5.23
N ASP A 42 -15.19 -10.66 6.10
CA ASP A 42 -16.38 -11.38 6.58
C ASP A 42 -17.39 -10.46 7.30
N LEU A 43 -16.90 -9.36 7.89
CA LEU A 43 -17.74 -8.35 8.51
C LEU A 43 -18.36 -7.37 7.52
N SER A 44 -17.87 -7.33 6.27
CA SER A 44 -18.33 -6.47 5.17
C SER A 44 -18.62 -5.03 5.61
N PRO A 45 -17.59 -4.28 6.08
CA PRO A 45 -17.72 -2.85 6.34
C PRO A 45 -17.80 -2.05 5.03
N ASP A 46 -18.26 -0.81 5.11
CA ASP A 46 -18.30 0.11 3.97
C ASP A 46 -16.89 0.59 3.59
N PHE A 47 -16.02 0.77 4.60
CA PHE A 47 -14.63 1.14 4.39
C PHE A 47 -13.68 0.66 5.50
N VAL A 48 -12.38 0.68 5.18
CA VAL A 48 -11.29 0.34 6.08
C VAL A 48 -10.22 1.43 6.10
N ARG A 49 -9.60 1.62 7.26
CA ARG A 49 -8.36 2.39 7.45
C ARG A 49 -7.25 1.46 7.94
N ILE A 50 -6.09 1.50 7.30
CA ILE A 50 -4.95 0.65 7.62
C ILE A 50 -3.82 1.52 8.18
N TYR A 51 -3.38 1.24 9.41
CA TYR A 51 -2.34 1.99 10.09
C TYR A 51 -1.17 1.08 10.48
N PRO A 52 0.04 1.35 9.97
CA PRO A 52 1.26 0.74 10.50
C PRO A 52 1.45 1.11 11.98
N THR A 53 1.82 0.13 12.79
CA THR A 53 2.13 0.34 14.21
C THR A 53 3.48 1.02 14.36
N VAL A 54 3.51 2.22 14.94
CA VAL A 54 4.73 2.96 15.25
C VAL A 54 4.93 3.06 16.76
N VAL A 55 6.17 3.25 17.18
CA VAL A 55 6.55 3.45 18.58
C VAL A 55 6.56 4.94 18.87
N LEU A 56 5.58 5.41 19.65
CA LEU A 56 5.51 6.79 20.08
C LEU A 56 6.18 6.99 21.43
N ALA A 57 6.90 8.10 21.60
CA ALA A 57 7.47 8.52 22.87
C ALA A 57 6.39 8.54 23.97
N GLY A 58 6.75 8.07 25.18
CA GLY A 58 5.82 7.98 26.31
C GLY A 58 4.78 6.84 26.23
N SER A 59 4.67 6.13 25.11
CA SER A 59 3.73 5.00 24.98
C SER A 59 4.23 3.72 25.68
N PRO A 60 3.33 2.76 25.99
CA PRO A 60 3.75 1.42 26.43
C PRO A 60 4.69 0.73 25.44
N LEU A 61 4.49 0.95 24.13
CA LEU A 61 5.37 0.41 23.08
C LEU A 61 6.79 1.00 23.16
N ALA A 62 6.96 2.26 23.59
CA ALA A 62 8.30 2.83 23.80
C ALA A 62 9.09 2.05 24.86
N ARG A 63 8.46 1.73 25.98
CA ARG A 63 9.08 0.92 27.04
C ARG A 63 9.44 -0.48 26.56
N TRP A 64 8.56 -1.08 25.74
CA TRP A 64 8.81 -2.41 25.18
C TRP A 64 9.93 -2.39 24.15
N TYR A 65 9.97 -1.37 23.30
CA TYR A 65 11.04 -1.16 22.33
C TYR A 65 12.39 -0.95 23.00
N GLN A 66 12.48 -0.05 23.98
CA GLN A 66 13.70 0.22 24.75
C GLN A 66 14.25 -1.02 25.46
N ASN A 67 13.36 -1.89 25.94
CA ASN A 67 13.73 -3.12 26.65
C ASN A 67 13.82 -4.35 25.72
N GLY A 68 13.78 -4.17 24.39
CA GLY A 68 13.89 -5.27 23.41
C GLY A 68 12.70 -6.23 23.35
N LYS A 69 11.57 -5.92 24.00
CA LYS A 69 10.35 -6.75 24.00
C LYS A 69 9.47 -6.58 22.76
N TYR A 70 9.69 -5.51 21.99
CA TYR A 70 8.98 -5.26 20.74
C TYR A 70 9.94 -4.68 19.72
N THR A 71 9.99 -5.28 18.54
CA THR A 71 10.73 -4.76 17.39
C THR A 71 9.72 -4.43 16.30
N PRO A 72 9.60 -3.15 15.90
CA PRO A 72 8.71 -2.77 14.82
C PRO A 72 9.09 -3.44 13.50
N ILE A 73 8.09 -3.72 12.68
CA ILE A 73 8.31 -4.21 11.32
C ILE A 73 9.06 -3.17 10.47
N PRO A 74 10.03 -3.57 9.63
CA PRO A 74 10.69 -2.67 8.68
C PRO A 74 9.69 -2.04 7.69
N LEU A 75 9.97 -0.80 7.27
CA LEU A 75 9.11 -0.04 6.36
C LEU A 75 8.73 -0.80 5.09
N GLU A 76 9.72 -1.35 4.37
CA GLU A 76 9.48 -2.09 3.11
C GLU A 76 8.63 -3.35 3.30
N GLN A 77 8.84 -4.07 4.42
CA GLN A 77 8.02 -5.24 4.75
C GLN A 77 6.58 -4.82 5.08
N CYS A 78 6.42 -3.72 5.81
CA CYS A 78 5.10 -3.17 6.12
C CYS A 78 4.36 -2.71 4.85
N ILE A 79 5.04 -2.04 3.93
CA ILE A 79 4.50 -1.64 2.62
C ILE A 79 3.97 -2.88 1.88
N THR A 80 4.72 -3.97 1.88
CA THR A 80 4.32 -5.24 1.24
C THR A 80 3.08 -5.85 1.91
N LEU A 81 3.02 -5.88 3.24
CA LEU A 81 1.84 -6.39 3.95
C LEU A 81 0.60 -5.53 3.69
N VAL A 82 0.73 -4.21 3.76
CA VAL A 82 -0.39 -3.28 3.53
C VAL A 82 -0.85 -3.32 2.08
N LYS A 83 0.05 -3.49 1.11
CA LYS A 83 -0.29 -3.77 -0.29
C LYS A 83 -1.20 -5.00 -0.40
N ASN A 84 -0.82 -6.11 0.23
CA ASN A 84 -1.60 -7.36 0.17
C ASN A 84 -2.99 -7.17 0.79
N LEU A 85 -3.09 -6.47 1.92
CA LEU A 85 -4.37 -6.11 2.54
C LEU A 85 -5.21 -5.20 1.66
N TYR A 86 -4.61 -4.18 1.05
CA TYR A 86 -5.29 -3.27 0.13
C TYR A 86 -5.92 -4.04 -1.04
N LEU A 87 -5.15 -4.94 -1.67
CA LEU A 87 -5.64 -5.77 -2.76
C LEU A 87 -6.74 -6.75 -2.31
N LEU A 88 -6.62 -7.31 -1.10
CA LEU A 88 -7.65 -8.15 -0.49
C LEU A 88 -8.98 -7.39 -0.33
N PHE A 89 -8.95 -6.19 0.27
CA PHE A 89 -10.15 -5.38 0.47
C PHE A 89 -10.75 -4.92 -0.85
N ARG A 90 -9.90 -4.47 -1.78
CA ARG A 90 -10.34 -4.04 -3.12
C ARG A 90 -11.04 -5.17 -3.88
N LYS A 91 -10.49 -6.39 -3.86
CA LYS A 91 -11.10 -7.58 -4.48
C LYS A 91 -12.49 -7.90 -3.92
N ASN A 92 -12.74 -7.53 -2.66
CA ASN A 92 -14.03 -7.73 -1.99
C ASN A 92 -14.90 -6.47 -1.99
N ASN A 93 -14.62 -5.49 -2.85
CA ASN A 93 -15.36 -4.22 -2.99
C ASN A 93 -15.41 -3.37 -1.71
N ILE A 94 -14.44 -3.53 -0.80
CA ILE A 94 -14.31 -2.73 0.43
C ILE A 94 -13.35 -1.57 0.16
N LYS A 95 -13.81 -0.34 0.41
CA LYS A 95 -13.00 0.86 0.17
C LYS A 95 -11.90 0.99 1.22
N VAL A 96 -10.65 1.12 0.80
CA VAL A 96 -9.56 1.52 1.70
C VAL A 96 -9.38 3.03 1.57
N ILE A 97 -9.78 3.78 2.60
CA ILE A 97 -9.79 5.25 2.55
C ILE A 97 -8.52 5.87 3.16
N ARG A 98 -7.70 5.06 3.85
CA ARG A 98 -6.45 5.52 4.46
C ARG A 98 -5.44 4.38 4.57
N MET A 99 -4.20 4.67 4.21
CA MET A 99 -3.02 3.83 4.47
C MET A 99 -1.92 4.72 5.05
N GLY A 100 -1.50 4.43 6.28
CA GLY A 100 -0.51 5.23 6.98
C GLY A 100 -1.12 6.31 7.90
N LEU A 101 -0.27 6.79 8.79
CA LEU A 101 -0.62 7.80 9.79
C LEU A 101 -0.84 9.17 9.13
N GLN A 102 -1.57 10.04 9.82
CA GLN A 102 -1.70 11.43 9.40
C GLN A 102 -0.53 12.21 9.97
N ALA A 103 0.25 12.84 9.09
CA ALA A 103 1.11 13.94 9.48
C ALA A 103 0.19 15.10 9.88
N SER A 104 -0.27 15.14 11.13
CA SER A 104 -0.76 16.39 11.70
C SER A 104 0.44 17.26 12.06
N GLU A 105 0.23 18.57 12.15
CA GLU A 105 1.24 19.55 12.56
C GLU A 105 1.85 19.23 13.94
N ASN A 106 1.18 18.40 14.76
CA ASN A 106 1.73 17.91 16.03
C ASN A 106 2.76 16.76 15.87
N PHE A 107 2.79 16.07 14.71
CA PHE A 107 3.87 15.12 14.36
C PHE A 107 5.09 15.82 13.74
N ALA A 108 5.10 17.17 13.68
CA ALA A 108 6.15 17.95 12.99
C ALA A 108 7.49 17.99 13.74
N THR A 109 7.57 17.41 14.93
CA THR A 109 8.85 17.12 15.54
C THR A 109 9.12 15.62 15.42
N ASP A 110 10.19 15.25 14.73
CA ASP A 110 10.79 13.90 14.68
C ASP A 110 11.10 13.31 16.09
N THR A 111 10.78 14.04 17.16
CA THR A 111 10.92 13.65 18.57
C THR A 111 9.82 12.71 19.08
N GLU A 112 8.67 12.59 18.41
CA GLU A 112 7.58 11.75 18.93
C GLU A 112 7.63 10.29 18.45
N ILE A 113 8.17 10.01 17.26
CA ILE A 113 8.26 8.64 16.74
C ILE A 113 9.65 8.08 17.03
N LEU A 114 9.75 7.16 18.00
CA LEU A 114 11.00 6.53 18.37
C LEU A 114 11.45 5.46 17.37
N ALA A 115 10.50 4.74 16.76
CA ALA A 115 10.76 3.68 15.79
C ALA A 115 9.50 3.25 15.04
N GLY A 116 9.67 2.55 13.93
CA GLY A 116 8.60 1.89 13.18
C GLY A 116 8.45 2.33 11.73
N PRO A 117 7.54 1.70 10.98
CA PRO A 117 7.33 1.91 9.55
C PRO A 117 6.56 3.21 9.28
N TYR A 118 7.13 4.35 9.66
CA TYR A 118 6.57 5.67 9.39
C TYR A 118 7.10 6.25 8.07
N HIS A 119 6.18 6.80 7.28
CA HIS A 119 6.51 7.69 6.17
C HIS A 119 5.34 8.65 5.92
N PRO A 120 5.56 9.96 5.73
CA PRO A 120 4.47 10.92 5.51
C PRO A 120 3.59 10.56 4.30
N ALA A 121 4.20 9.98 3.27
CA ALA A 121 3.53 9.51 2.06
C ALA A 121 3.36 7.97 2.01
N PHE A 122 3.18 7.29 3.15
CA PHE A 122 3.11 5.82 3.20
C PHE A 122 2.13 5.22 2.17
N GLY A 123 0.92 5.78 2.04
CA GLY A 123 -0.04 5.32 1.03
C GLY A 123 0.48 5.42 -0.41
N HIS A 124 1.24 6.46 -0.76
CA HIS A 124 1.88 6.59 -2.07
C HIS A 124 2.94 5.50 -2.28
N LEU A 125 3.70 5.13 -1.25
CA LEU A 125 4.65 4.02 -1.34
C LEU A 125 3.95 2.68 -1.60
N VAL A 126 2.82 2.43 -0.93
CA VAL A 126 1.99 1.23 -1.18
C VAL A 126 1.47 1.21 -2.62
N PHE A 127 0.88 2.30 -3.10
CA PHE A 127 0.43 2.38 -4.49
C PHE A 127 1.58 2.23 -5.49
N SER A 128 2.73 2.83 -5.21
CA SER A 128 3.91 2.71 -6.07
C SER A 128 4.38 1.27 -6.18
N GLN A 129 4.37 0.51 -5.08
CA GLN A 129 4.69 -0.92 -5.11
C GLN A 129 3.67 -1.72 -5.92
N ILE A 130 2.37 -1.40 -5.85
CA ILE A 130 1.33 -2.04 -6.69
C ILE A 130 1.61 -1.80 -8.17
N PHE A 131 1.93 -0.57 -8.56
CA PHE A 131 2.25 -0.25 -9.96
C PHE A 131 3.53 -0.93 -10.43
N LEU A 132 4.55 -1.05 -9.57
CA LEU A 132 5.75 -1.81 -9.87
C LEU A 132 5.43 -3.27 -10.15
N ASP A 133 4.62 -3.90 -9.30
CA ASP A 133 4.21 -5.30 -9.47
C ASP A 133 3.40 -5.50 -10.76
N MET A 134 2.49 -4.58 -11.09
CA MET A 134 1.71 -4.65 -12.34
C MET A 134 2.62 -4.54 -13.57
N ALA A 135 3.54 -3.58 -13.59
CA ALA A 135 4.46 -3.39 -14.71
C ALA A 135 5.41 -4.59 -14.87
N THR A 136 5.88 -5.12 -13.74
CA THR A 136 6.69 -6.34 -13.65
C THR A 136 5.95 -7.52 -14.27
N ALA A 137 4.70 -7.76 -13.87
CA ALA A 137 3.90 -8.89 -14.35
C ALA A 137 3.64 -8.81 -15.86
N ILE A 138 3.37 -7.62 -16.40
CA ILE A 138 3.13 -7.46 -17.84
C ILE A 138 4.43 -7.65 -18.63
N LEU A 139 5.54 -7.05 -18.17
CA LEU A 139 6.85 -7.24 -18.81
C LEU A 139 7.34 -8.69 -18.76
N GLU A 140 7.00 -9.46 -17.71
CA GLU A 140 7.31 -10.89 -17.61
C GLU A 140 6.44 -11.77 -18.51
N SER A 141 5.22 -11.32 -18.83
CA SER A 141 4.31 -12.05 -19.73
C SER A 141 4.68 -11.93 -21.21
N GLU A 142 5.57 -11.00 -21.55
CA GLU A 142 6.01 -10.74 -22.92
C GLU A 142 7.43 -11.27 -23.14
N VAL A 143 7.63 -12.07 -24.19
CA VAL A 143 8.87 -12.82 -24.43
C VAL A 143 9.98 -11.97 -25.04
N SER A 144 9.68 -10.73 -25.47
CA SER A 144 10.61 -9.92 -26.28
C SER A 144 11.45 -8.97 -25.44
N VAL A 145 12.76 -8.97 -25.69
CA VAL A 145 13.70 -7.96 -25.19
C VAL A 145 13.35 -6.60 -25.79
N ARG A 146 13.30 -5.55 -24.97
CA ARG A 146 12.90 -4.20 -25.37
C ARG A 146 13.91 -3.16 -24.93
N ASP A 147 14.44 -2.43 -25.90
CA ASP A 147 15.27 -1.26 -25.63
C ASP A 147 14.45 -0.08 -25.09
N GLU A 148 13.20 0.05 -25.55
CA GLU A 148 12.29 1.14 -25.16
C GLU A 148 10.90 0.61 -24.81
N VAL A 149 10.30 1.14 -23.74
CA VAL A 149 8.97 0.76 -23.27
C VAL A 149 8.13 2.01 -23.00
N TRP A 150 6.90 2.00 -23.47
CA TRP A 150 5.92 3.04 -23.17
C TRP A 150 4.82 2.48 -22.26
N ILE A 151 4.64 3.12 -21.11
CA ILE A 151 3.65 2.71 -20.12
C ILE A 151 2.56 3.79 -20.06
N LYS A 152 1.36 3.44 -20.50
CA LYS A 152 0.19 4.30 -20.39
C LYS A 152 -0.45 4.13 -19.02
N VAL A 153 -0.73 5.24 -18.35
CA VAL A 153 -1.41 5.28 -17.05
C VAL A 153 -2.38 6.45 -16.98
N HIS A 154 -3.36 6.36 -16.11
CA HIS A 154 -4.20 7.52 -15.78
C HIS A 154 -3.30 8.70 -15.30
N PRO A 155 -3.58 9.97 -15.68
CA PRO A 155 -2.75 11.11 -15.29
C PRO A 155 -2.50 11.24 -13.78
N ARG A 156 -3.52 10.92 -12.97
CA ARG A 156 -3.43 10.91 -11.49
C ARG A 156 -2.53 9.80 -10.92
N SER A 157 -2.15 8.84 -11.75
CA SER A 157 -1.39 7.65 -11.35
C SER A 157 0.06 7.69 -11.84
N ILE A 158 0.47 8.75 -12.55
CA ILE A 158 1.85 8.95 -13.00
C ILE A 158 2.83 8.86 -11.82
N SER A 159 2.54 9.56 -10.72
CA SER A 159 3.42 9.55 -9.54
C SER A 159 3.52 8.15 -8.91
N ASN A 160 2.43 7.37 -8.91
CA ASN A 160 2.44 5.99 -8.43
C ASN A 160 3.29 5.11 -9.36
N MET A 161 3.11 5.23 -10.68
CA MET A 161 3.88 4.45 -11.66
C MET A 161 5.38 4.74 -11.58
N ARG A 162 5.76 6.02 -11.47
CA ARG A 162 7.18 6.42 -11.35
C ARG A 162 7.79 5.99 -10.02
N GLY A 163 7.00 6.00 -8.95
CA GLY A 163 7.48 5.81 -7.59
C GLY A 163 8.26 7.01 -7.05
N LEU A 164 8.54 6.99 -5.75
CA LEU A 164 9.32 8.04 -5.09
C LEU A 164 10.70 8.17 -5.76
N LYS A 165 11.08 9.38 -6.19
CA LYS A 165 12.34 9.67 -6.88
C LYS A 165 12.61 8.74 -8.09
N ASN A 166 11.56 8.34 -8.81
CA ASN A 166 11.65 7.44 -9.99
C ASN A 166 12.11 6.00 -9.69
N ARG A 167 12.05 5.55 -8.42
CA ARG A 167 12.49 4.21 -8.01
C ARG A 167 11.95 3.09 -8.89
N ASN A 168 10.67 3.13 -9.26
CA ASN A 168 10.08 2.06 -10.08
C ASN A 168 10.70 2.02 -11.47
N ILE A 169 10.94 3.19 -12.07
CA ILE A 169 11.57 3.30 -13.40
C ILE A 169 12.97 2.69 -13.36
N GLU A 170 13.76 3.03 -12.35
CA GLU A 170 15.13 2.53 -12.18
C GLU A 170 15.15 1.01 -11.96
N LEU A 171 14.24 0.49 -11.13
CA LEU A 171 14.13 -0.95 -10.88
C LEU A 171 13.75 -1.72 -12.14
N LEU A 172 12.76 -1.23 -12.90
CA LEU A 172 12.34 -1.86 -14.16
C LEU A 172 13.46 -1.82 -15.21
N LYS A 173 14.10 -0.66 -15.40
CA LYS A 173 15.24 -0.54 -16.33
C LYS A 173 16.36 -1.52 -15.99
N LYS A 174 16.74 -1.59 -14.72
CA LYS A 174 17.80 -2.50 -14.26
C LYS A 174 17.40 -3.97 -14.40
N LYS A 175 16.18 -4.33 -14.00
CA LYS A 175 15.72 -5.73 -13.99
C LYS A 175 15.57 -6.30 -15.41
N TYR A 176 15.09 -5.50 -16.36
CA TYR A 176 14.78 -5.95 -17.72
C TYR A 176 15.76 -5.41 -18.78
N ASN A 177 16.84 -4.75 -18.37
CA ASN A 177 17.84 -4.12 -19.24
C ASN A 177 17.23 -3.16 -20.28
N ILE A 178 16.21 -2.39 -19.88
CA ILE A 178 15.51 -1.41 -20.75
C ILE A 178 16.29 -0.08 -20.73
N LYS A 179 16.57 0.49 -21.90
CA LYS A 179 17.28 1.78 -22.02
C LYS A 179 16.37 2.95 -21.66
N LEU A 180 15.14 2.96 -22.18
CA LEU A 180 14.18 4.04 -22.00
C LEU A 180 12.80 3.53 -21.57
N ILE A 181 12.25 4.14 -20.52
CA ILE A 181 10.86 3.94 -20.12
C ILE A 181 10.18 5.31 -20.12
N THR A 182 9.13 5.46 -20.91
CA THR A 182 8.31 6.68 -21.00
C THR A 182 6.94 6.43 -20.40
N ILE A 183 6.52 7.29 -19.48
CA ILE A 183 5.18 7.24 -18.87
C ILE A 183 4.27 8.19 -19.63
N ILE A 184 3.20 7.67 -20.20
CA ILE A 184 2.26 8.41 -21.05
C ILE A 184 0.93 8.59 -20.29
N PRO A 185 0.46 9.83 -20.05
CA PRO A 185 -0.89 10.06 -19.52
C PRO A 185 -1.96 9.61 -20.52
N ASP A 186 -2.91 8.79 -20.08
CA ASP A 186 -4.05 8.35 -20.88
C ASP A 186 -5.31 8.28 -20.00
N LEU A 187 -6.34 9.09 -20.31
CA LEU A 187 -7.60 9.14 -19.55
C LEU A 187 -8.47 7.89 -19.74
N SER A 188 -8.23 7.10 -20.80
CA SER A 188 -8.94 5.84 -21.02
C SER A 188 -8.49 4.73 -20.07
N VAL A 189 -7.29 4.87 -19.47
CA VAL A 189 -6.74 3.91 -18.53
C VAL A 189 -7.30 4.18 -17.12
N GLY A 190 -7.76 3.12 -16.45
CA GLY A 190 -8.23 3.21 -15.07
C GLY A 190 -7.15 3.70 -14.09
N LYS A 191 -7.57 4.33 -12.98
CA LYS A 191 -6.64 4.89 -11.98
C LYS A 191 -5.71 3.85 -11.33
N ASP A 192 -6.13 2.60 -11.28
CA ASP A 192 -5.38 1.49 -10.68
C ASP A 192 -4.98 0.46 -11.75
N SER A 193 -4.69 0.95 -12.95
CA SER A 193 -4.38 0.14 -14.13
C SER A 193 -3.25 0.78 -14.93
N LEU A 194 -2.59 -0.02 -15.74
CA LEU A 194 -1.59 0.43 -16.70
C LEU A 194 -1.65 -0.45 -17.95
N VAL A 195 -1.18 0.09 -19.06
CA VAL A 195 -1.10 -0.62 -20.35
C VAL A 195 0.29 -0.41 -20.93
N LEU A 196 0.95 -1.50 -21.34
CA LEU A 196 2.16 -1.41 -22.15
C LEU A 196 1.77 -1.14 -23.60
N ASN A 197 2.51 -0.25 -24.25
CA ASN A 197 2.38 -0.04 -25.68
C ASN A 197 3.72 -0.35 -26.35
N ASP A 198 3.70 -1.29 -27.28
CA ASP A 198 4.85 -1.58 -28.10
C ASP A 198 4.98 -0.49 -29.14
N CYS A 199 6.21 -0.05 -29.37
CA CYS A 199 6.55 0.72 -30.56
C CYS A 199 6.48 -0.23 -31.77
N LEU A 200 5.28 -0.69 -32.14
CA LEU A 200 5.03 -1.02 -33.54
C LEU A 200 4.97 0.32 -34.25
N ARG A 201 6.11 0.67 -34.86
CA ARG A 201 6.20 1.75 -35.84
C ARG A 201 4.97 1.69 -36.75
N GLN A 202 4.03 2.61 -36.56
CA GLN A 202 3.12 3.00 -37.64
C GLN A 202 3.89 3.97 -38.52
N TYR A 203 4.53 3.42 -39.55
CA TYR A 203 4.79 4.10 -40.82
C TYR A 203 4.33 3.17 -41.93
#